data_AF-A0A7Z9BKL7-F1
#
_entry.id   AF-A0A7Z9BKL7-F1
#
_cell.length_a   1.000
_cell.length_b   1.000
_cell.length_c   1.000
_cell.angle_alpha   90.00
_cell.angle_beta   90.00
_cell.angle_gamma   90.00
#
_symmetry.space_group_name_H-M   'P 1'
#
loop_
_entity.id
_entity.type
_entity.pdbx_description
1 polymer ?
#
loop_
_entity_poly.entity_id
_entity_poly.type
_entity_poly.pdbx_seq_one_letter_code
_entity_poly.pdbx_strand_id
1 'polypeptide(L)'
;MSVYRNSVLVFIELIEKPNSISLADWQDLQHWVNNIPSDEEDIVDKIEAWLKLESHQQIRQEYCQRLEETSPSLNLNLNLAIGNTKYSSPLDSDSPPSSQLLINSIIKLSIPIVNPEPSPKPKNPQDSNPQP
;
A
#
# COMPACT_ATOMS: atom_id res chain seq x y z
N MET A 1 -17.80 6.28 6.91
CA MET A 1 -16.39 6.69 6.71
C MET A 1 -16.33 7.63 5.52
N SER A 2 -15.37 8.56 5.49
CA SER A 2 -15.12 9.41 4.31
C SER A 2 -14.71 8.54 3.12
N VAL A 3 -15.12 8.93 1.92
CA VAL A 3 -14.76 8.27 0.67
C VAL A 3 -13.24 8.26 0.47
N TYR A 4 -12.60 9.38 0.81
CA TYR A 4 -11.15 9.53 0.71
C TYR A 4 -10.42 8.61 1.67
N ARG A 5 -10.89 8.52 2.92
CA ARG A 5 -10.33 7.58 3.90
C ARG A 5 -10.49 6.12 3.45
N ASN A 6 -11.67 5.75 2.92
CA ASN A 6 -11.87 4.41 2.37
C ASN A 6 -10.93 4.12 1.20
N SER A 7 -10.74 5.09 0.32
CA SER A 7 -9.81 5.01 -0.81
C SER A 7 -8.38 4.73 -0.36
N VAL A 8 -7.89 5.46 0.65
CA VAL A 8 -6.55 5.21 1.22
C VAL A 8 -6.45 3.80 1.82
N LEU A 9 -7.48 3.35 2.54
CA LEU A 9 -7.49 2.01 3.16
C LEU A 9 -7.50 0.90 2.10
N VAL A 10 -8.29 1.03 1.04
CA VAL A 10 -8.31 0.07 -0.07
C VAL A 10 -6.94 -0.01 -0.74
N PHE A 11 -6.28 1.14 -0.94
CA PHE A 11 -4.93 1.17 -1.47
C PHE A 11 -3.91 0.46 -0.55
N ILE A 12 -3.98 0.71 0.76
CA ILE A 12 -3.13 0.03 1.75
C ILE A 12 -3.32 -1.49 1.68
N GLU A 13 -4.57 -1.96 1.60
CA GLU A 13 -4.86 -3.40 1.54
C GLU A 13 -4.29 -4.05 0.26
N LEU A 14 -4.25 -3.31 -0.86
CA LEU A 14 -3.67 -3.80 -2.10
C LEU A 14 -2.15 -3.95 -2.03
N ILE A 15 -1.47 -2.96 -1.47
CA ILE A 15 -0.01 -3.01 -1.35
C ILE A 15 0.44 -4.01 -0.26
N GLU A 16 -0.41 -4.27 0.74
CA GLU A 16 -0.18 -5.30 1.77
C GLU A 16 -0.35 -6.73 1.25
N LYS A 17 -0.97 -6.92 0.08
CA LYS A 17 -1.06 -8.23 -0.52
C LYS A 17 0.29 -8.68 -1.10
N PRO A 18 0.71 -9.93 -0.81
CA PRO A 18 1.91 -10.48 -1.42
C PRO A 18 1.73 -10.60 -2.93
N ASN A 19 2.77 -10.22 -3.69
CA ASN A 19 2.83 -10.26 -5.15
C ASN A 19 1.83 -9.34 -5.89
N SER A 20 1.16 -8.40 -5.20
CA SER A 20 0.24 -7.44 -5.85
C SER A 20 0.96 -6.26 -6.52
N ILE A 21 2.21 -6.00 -6.12
CA ILE A 21 3.04 -4.89 -6.59
C ILE A 21 4.44 -5.40 -6.95
N SER A 22 5.04 -4.83 -7.99
CA SER A 22 6.41 -5.20 -8.38
C SER A 22 7.45 -4.53 -7.47
N LEU A 23 8.69 -5.03 -7.51
CA LEU A 23 9.81 -4.42 -6.76
C LEU A 23 10.06 -2.96 -7.19
N ALA A 24 9.88 -2.63 -8.47
CA ALA A 24 10.07 -1.27 -8.98
C ALA A 24 8.98 -0.34 -8.43
N ASP A 25 7.72 -0.77 -8.53
CA ASP A 25 6.57 -0.05 -7.98
C ASP A 25 6.74 0.18 -6.47
N TRP A 26 7.34 -0.79 -5.79
CA TRP A 26 7.64 -0.68 -4.36
C TRP A 26 8.68 0.40 -4.05
N GLN A 27 9.75 0.50 -4.84
CA GLN A 27 10.75 1.55 -4.68
C GLN A 27 10.13 2.95 -4.89
N ASP A 28 9.22 3.08 -5.86
CA ASP A 28 8.45 4.31 -6.04
C ASP A 28 7.60 4.65 -4.80
N LEU A 29 6.94 3.65 -4.19
CA LEU A 29 6.17 3.86 -2.96
C LEU A 29 7.06 4.21 -1.75
N GLN A 30 8.29 3.69 -1.66
CA GLN A 30 9.24 4.11 -0.61
C GLN A 30 9.57 5.60 -0.70
N HIS A 31 9.65 6.17 -1.91
CA HIS A 31 9.90 7.60 -2.07
C HIS A 31 8.76 8.47 -1.54
N TRP A 32 7.56 7.89 -1.38
CA TRP A 32 6.42 8.61 -0.85
C TRP A 32 6.54 8.87 0.63
N VAL A 33 7.20 8.02 1.40
CA VAL A 33 7.31 8.13 2.87
C VAL A 33 7.73 9.53 3.32
N ASN A 34 8.58 10.21 2.55
CA ASN A 34 9.05 11.56 2.87
C ASN A 34 8.14 12.70 2.37
N ASN A 35 7.15 12.39 1.52
CA ASN A 35 6.32 13.36 0.79
C ASN A 35 4.83 12.93 0.71
N ILE A 36 4.30 12.26 1.73
CA ILE A 36 2.87 11.96 1.83
C ILE A 36 2.14 13.20 2.36
N PRO A 37 1.11 13.71 1.68
CA PRO A 37 0.27 14.80 2.20
C PRO A 37 -0.39 14.42 3.52
N SER A 38 -0.75 15.41 4.34
CA SER A 38 -1.49 15.15 5.58
C SER A 38 -3.00 15.00 5.33
N ASP A 39 -3.52 15.70 4.32
CA ASP A 39 -4.92 15.69 3.93
C ASP A 39 -5.28 14.46 3.10
N GLU A 40 -6.43 13.85 3.43
CA GLU A 40 -6.87 12.60 2.82
C GLU A 40 -7.21 12.76 1.33
N GLU A 41 -7.78 13.91 0.94
CA GLU A 41 -8.04 14.25 -0.46
C GLU A 41 -6.74 14.27 -1.27
N ASP A 42 -5.71 14.98 -0.78
CA ASP A 42 -4.41 15.09 -1.43
C ASP A 42 -3.68 13.74 -1.51
N ILE A 43 -3.85 12.87 -0.50
CA ILE A 43 -3.31 11.50 -0.55
C ILE A 43 -3.99 10.71 -1.66
N VAL A 44 -5.31 10.81 -1.80
CA VAL A 44 -6.06 10.11 -2.85
C VAL A 44 -5.65 10.62 -4.23
N ASP A 45 -5.48 11.93 -4.41
CA ASP A 45 -4.96 12.52 -5.65
C ASP A 45 -3.60 11.91 -6.04
N LYS A 46 -2.69 11.77 -5.06
CA LYS A 46 -1.38 11.15 -5.28
C LYS A 46 -1.50 9.68 -5.67
N ILE A 47 -2.41 8.93 -5.03
CA ILE A 47 -2.71 7.52 -5.35
C ILE A 47 -3.26 7.42 -6.79
N GLU A 48 -4.27 8.22 -7.14
CA GLU A 48 -4.87 8.19 -8.47
C GLU A 48 -3.85 8.58 -9.55
N ALA A 49 -3.00 9.57 -9.31
CA ALA A 49 -1.94 9.96 -10.23
C ALA A 49 -0.93 8.82 -10.47
N TRP A 50 -0.59 8.06 -9.42
CA TRP A 50 0.29 6.91 -9.52
C TRP A 50 -0.36 5.75 -10.26
N LEU A 51 -1.63 5.44 -9.97
CA LEU A 51 -2.38 4.38 -10.63
C LEU A 51 -2.67 4.68 -12.11
N LYS A 52 -2.60 5.94 -12.54
CA LYS A 52 -2.71 6.33 -13.96
C LYS A 52 -1.49 5.94 -14.79
N LEU A 53 -0.36 5.60 -14.18
CA LEU A 53 0.81 5.12 -14.90
C LEU A 53 0.51 3.77 -15.57
N GLU A 54 1.00 3.61 -16.79
CA GLU A 54 0.72 2.42 -17.61
C GLU A 54 1.25 1.12 -16.96
N SER A 55 2.35 1.22 -16.22
CA SER A 55 2.90 0.12 -15.41
C SER A 55 1.95 -0.38 -14.32
N HIS A 56 1.02 0.45 -13.85
CA HIS A 56 0.16 0.15 -12.71
C HIS A 56 -1.27 -0.23 -13.11
N GLN A 57 -1.53 -0.52 -14.39
CA GLN A 57 -2.88 -0.83 -14.87
C GLN A 57 -3.56 -1.98 -14.11
N GLN A 58 -2.82 -3.04 -13.78
CA GLN A 58 -3.37 -4.16 -13.02
C GLN A 58 -3.77 -3.75 -11.60
N ILE A 59 -2.92 -2.98 -10.92
CA ILE A 59 -3.17 -2.47 -9.57
C ILE A 59 -4.37 -1.51 -9.59
N ARG A 60 -4.46 -0.67 -10.63
CA ARG A 60 -5.57 0.25 -10.85
C ARG A 60 -6.91 -0.48 -10.99
N GLN A 61 -6.94 -1.58 -11.73
CA GLN A 61 -8.17 -2.37 -11.90
C GLN A 61 -8.64 -2.97 -10.57
N GLU A 62 -7.73 -3.59 -9.82
CA GLU A 62 -8.07 -4.18 -8.52
C GLU A 62 -8.49 -3.11 -7.51
N TYR A 63 -7.84 -1.94 -7.55
CA TYR A 63 -8.20 -0.78 -6.76
C TYR A 63 -9.62 -0.28 -7.08
N CYS A 64 -9.95 -0.05 -8.35
CA CYS A 64 -11.30 0.36 -8.75
C CYS A 64 -12.36 -0.65 -8.30
N GLN A 65 -12.10 -1.94 -8.53
CA GLN A 65 -13.03 -3.01 -8.17
C GLN A 65 -13.34 -3.02 -6.67
N ARG A 66 -12.30 -2.97 -5.82
CA ARG A 66 -12.48 -2.97 -4.36
C ARG A 66 -13.10 -1.69 -3.83
N LEU A 67 -12.83 -0.57 -4.49
CA LEU A 67 -13.42 0.69 -4.12
C LEU A 67 -14.92 0.72 -4.43
N GLU A 68 -15.36 0.12 -5.54
CA GLU A 68 -16.79 -0.13 -5.84
C GLU A 68 -17.43 -1.05 -4.79
N GLU A 69 -16.76 -2.14 -4.39
CA GLU A 69 -17.27 -3.04 -3.35
C GLU A 69 -17.43 -2.35 -1.99
N THR A 70 -16.46 -1.50 -1.65
CA THR A 70 -16.42 -0.81 -0.34
C THR A 70 -17.28 0.45 -0.33
N SER A 71 -17.58 1.02 -1.50
CA SER A 71 -18.32 2.28 -1.63
C SER A 71 -19.21 2.27 -2.89
N PRO A 72 -20.26 1.42 -2.91
CA PRO A 72 -21.10 1.18 -4.08
C PRO A 72 -21.94 2.39 -4.52
N SER A 73 -22.01 3.44 -3.70
CA SER A 73 -22.71 4.70 -4.00
C SER A 73 -21.88 5.71 -4.80
N LEU A 74 -20.59 5.47 -5.02
CA LEU A 74 -19.78 6.31 -5.88
C LEU A 74 -19.53 5.61 -7.21
N ASN A 75 -19.92 6.28 -8.29
CA ASN A 75 -19.51 5.91 -9.64
C ASN A 75 -18.03 6.32 -9.79
N LEU A 76 -17.14 5.48 -9.27
CA LEU A 76 -15.70 5.73 -9.08
C LEU A 76 -14.92 5.57 -10.38
N ASN A 77 -15.28 6.34 -11.38
CA ASN A 77 -14.44 6.48 -12.55
C ASN A 77 -13.27 7.39 -12.21
N LEU A 78 -12.26 6.90 -11.49
CA LEU A 78 -10.91 7.48 -11.21
C LEU A 78 -10.77 9.03 -11.32
N ASN A 79 -11.74 9.74 -10.76
CA ASN A 79 -11.94 11.18 -10.82
C ASN A 79 -12.53 11.64 -9.49
N LEU A 80 -12.21 10.94 -8.40
CA LEU A 80 -12.56 11.40 -7.05
C LEU A 80 -12.03 12.82 -6.81
N ALA A 81 -10.87 13.12 -7.40
CA ALA A 81 -10.22 14.43 -7.40
C ALA A 81 -10.86 15.51 -8.28
N ILE A 82 -11.74 15.18 -9.25
CA ILE A 82 -12.38 16.19 -10.11
C ILE A 82 -13.60 16.76 -9.39
N GLY A 83 -13.35 17.56 -8.36
CA GLY A 83 -14.42 17.99 -7.48
C GLY A 83 -14.16 19.17 -6.57
N ASN A 84 -13.16 20.01 -6.79
CA ASN A 84 -13.11 21.44 -6.46
C ASN A 84 -13.77 21.98 -5.16
N THR A 85 -13.85 21.20 -4.08
CA THR A 85 -14.36 21.66 -2.79
C THR A 85 -13.38 21.23 -1.72
N LYS A 86 -12.42 22.10 -1.40
CA LYS A 86 -11.66 22.04 -0.15
C LYS A 86 -12.66 22.00 1.00
N TYR A 87 -13.01 20.80 1.47
CA TYR A 87 -13.69 20.65 2.74
C TYR A 87 -12.59 20.58 3.79
N SER A 88 -12.08 21.76 4.16
CA SER A 88 -11.31 21.94 5.39
C SER A 88 -12.22 21.63 6.56
N SER A 89 -12.36 20.35 6.88
CA SER A 89 -12.93 19.90 8.13
C SER A 89 -11.75 19.81 9.09
N PRO A 90 -11.72 20.58 10.19
CA PRO A 90 -10.70 20.38 11.21
C PRO A 90 -10.96 19.00 11.82
N LEU A 91 -10.11 18.03 11.46
CA LEU A 91 -10.25 16.66 11.93
C LEU A 91 -9.66 16.57 13.35
N ASP A 92 -10.42 17.05 14.33
CA ASP A 92 -10.32 16.57 15.71
C ASP A 92 -10.74 15.09 15.69
N SER A 93 -9.79 14.18 15.53
CA SER A 93 -10.04 12.75 15.72
C SER A 93 -8.80 12.04 16.21
N ASP A 94 -8.98 11.37 17.34
CA ASP A 94 -8.07 10.44 18.04
C ASP A 94 -7.55 9.27 17.16
N SER A 95 -7.92 9.21 15.88
CA SER A 95 -7.43 8.22 14.92
C SER A 95 -6.08 8.65 14.33
N PRO A 96 -5.13 7.72 14.11
CA PRO A 96 -3.94 8.06 13.36
C PRO A 96 -4.35 8.58 11.97
N PRO A 97 -3.73 9.66 11.48
CA PRO A 97 -4.04 10.21 10.18
C PRO A 97 -3.78 9.16 9.10
N SER A 98 -4.62 9.14 8.06
CA SER A 98 -4.53 8.17 6.96
C SER A 98 -3.14 8.16 6.29
N SER A 99 -2.43 9.29 6.33
CA SER A 99 -1.02 9.41 5.95
C SER A 99 -0.08 8.53 6.78
N GLN A 100 -0.21 8.52 8.11
CA GLN A 100 0.60 7.66 8.98
C GLN A 100 0.31 6.19 8.76
N LEU A 101 -0.96 5.81 8.53
CA LEU A 101 -1.31 4.43 8.21
C LEU A 101 -0.62 3.98 6.91
N LEU A 102 -0.69 4.80 5.86
CA LEU A 102 -0.04 4.52 4.59
C LEU A 102 1.49 4.42 4.73
N ILE A 103 2.11 5.37 5.45
CA ILE A 103 3.55 5.34 5.74
C ILE A 103 3.94 4.05 6.47
N ASN A 104 3.18 3.66 7.49
CA ASN A 104 3.49 2.48 8.29
C ASN A 104 3.41 1.19 7.46
N SER A 105 2.39 1.05 6.61
CA SER A 105 2.28 -0.10 5.71
C SER A 105 3.43 -0.12 4.70
N ILE A 106 3.80 1.03 4.12
CA ILE A 106 4.95 1.16 3.23
C ILE A 106 6.27 0.79 3.92
N ILE A 107 6.50 1.20 5.17
CA ILE A 107 7.74 0.84 5.89
C ILE A 107 7.76 -0.65 6.24
N LYS A 108 6.66 -1.18 6.78
CA LYS A 108 6.55 -2.55 7.27
C LYS A 108 6.82 -3.58 6.18
N LEU A 109 6.29 -3.34 4.98
CA LEU A 109 6.45 -4.22 3.81
C LEU A 109 7.78 -4.02 3.07
N SER A 110 8.60 -3.06 3.48
CA SER A 110 9.95 -2.88 2.94
C SER A 110 10.97 -3.84 3.55
N ILE A 111 10.63 -4.43 4.69
CA ILE A 111 11.50 -5.31 5.47
C ILE A 111 11.75 -6.70 4.84
N PRO A 112 10.90 -7.30 3.98
CA PRO A 112 11.22 -8.61 3.40
C PRO A 112 12.14 -8.55 2.17
N ILE A 113 12.54 -7.37 1.67
CA ILE A 113 13.40 -7.29 0.47
C ILE A 113 14.90 -7.43 0.80
N VAL A 114 15.31 -7.26 2.06
CA VAL A 114 16.74 -7.27 2.46
C VAL A 114 17.14 -8.43 3.38
N ASN A 115 16.26 -9.41 3.59
CA ASN A 115 16.67 -10.67 4.20
C ASN A 115 16.69 -11.76 3.12
N PRO A 116 17.85 -12.04 2.48
CA PRO A 116 18.06 -13.39 2.01
C PRO A 116 17.93 -14.30 3.24
N GLU A 117 16.87 -15.10 3.26
CA GLU A 117 16.76 -16.23 4.18
C GLU A 117 18.12 -16.93 4.21
N PRO A 118 18.79 -17.09 5.37
CA PRO A 118 20.01 -17.86 5.41
C PRO A 118 19.65 -19.28 4.97
N SER A 119 20.06 -19.63 3.75
CA SER A 119 19.87 -20.94 3.15
C SER A 119 20.17 -22.07 4.14
N PRO A 120 19.42 -23.19 4.07
CA PRO A 120 19.47 -24.24 5.06
C PRO A 120 20.88 -24.84 5.14
N LYS A 121 21.43 -24.84 6.36
CA LYS A 121 22.69 -25.50 6.69
C LYS A 121 22.62 -26.96 6.21
N PRO A 122 23.54 -27.46 5.37
CA PRO A 122 23.55 -28.87 5.03
C PRO A 122 23.95 -29.66 6.28
N LYS A 123 23.01 -30.41 6.86
CA LYS A 123 23.35 -31.50 7.79
C LYS A 123 23.85 -32.65 6.93
N ASN A 124 25.15 -32.68 6.66
CA ASN A 124 25.81 -33.89 6.19
C ASN A 124 25.74 -34.95 7.31
N PRO A 125 25.51 -36.24 6.99
CA PRO A 125 25.21 -37.28 7.96
C PRO A 125 26.49 -37.76 8.63
N GLN A 126 26.54 -37.68 9.96
CA GLN A 126 27.56 -38.39 10.74
C GLN A 126 26.94 -39.69 11.24
N ASP A 127 26.90 -40.66 10.35
CA ASP A 127 26.98 -42.06 10.73
C ASP A 127 28.42 -42.36 11.22
N SER A 128 28.54 -43.43 11.99
CA SER A 128 29.78 -44.10 12.41
C SER A 128 30.36 -43.70 13.77
N ASN A 129 29.76 -44.33 14.78
CA ASN A 129 30.45 -45.03 15.88
C ASN A 129 31.79 -45.66 15.41
N PRO A 130 32.85 -45.73 16.23
CA PRO A 130 33.01 -46.93 17.07
C PRO A 130 33.70 -46.72 18.43
N GLN A 131 33.31 -47.59 19.37
CA GLN A 131 34.04 -48.00 20.57
C GLN A 131 35.48 -48.47 20.26
N PRO A 132 36.39 -48.41 21.24
CA PRO A 132 36.70 -49.62 22.02
C PRO A 132 36.24 -49.55 23.48
#